data_AF-A0AAU3Q7Y4-F1
#
_entry.id   AF-A0AAU3Q7Y4-F1
#
_cell.length_a   1.000
_cell.length_b   1.000
_cell.length_c   1.000
_cell.angle_alpha   90.00
_cell.angle_beta   90.00
_cell.angle_gamma   90.00
#
_symmetry.space_group_name_H-M   'P 1'
#
loop_
_entity.id
_entity.type
_entity.pdbx_description
1 polymer ?
#
loop_
_entity_poly.entity_id
_entity_poly.type
_entity_poly.pdbx_seq_one_letter_code
_entity_poly.pdbx_strand_id
1 'polypeptide(L)'
;MANLLEMRRQAPDLPIVPVLQGWTVTEYRDAIAMFHDAGIDLAAEPIVGVGSVCRRQASAEAADIFAEICQTVPGIRLHGFGVKASGLQRFGDLLASADSMAWSFAARYTPPLPHCTHHHCNNCLRYALAWRARLLARLP
;
A
#
# COMPACT_ATOMS: atom_id res chain seq x y z
N MET A 1 9.99 -12.41 10.69
CA MET A 1 9.02 -12.33 11.80
C MET A 1 9.53 -11.65 13.06
N ALA A 2 10.73 -12.00 13.55
CA ALA A 2 11.23 -11.57 14.87
C ALA A 2 11.01 -10.08 15.21
N ASN A 3 11.17 -9.18 14.23
CA ASN A 3 10.92 -7.75 14.42
C ASN A 3 9.47 -7.42 14.82
N LEU A 4 8.46 -8.01 14.16
CA LEU A 4 7.05 -7.70 14.46
C LEU A 4 6.68 -8.10 15.90
N LEU A 5 7.01 -9.33 16.28
CA LEU A 5 6.72 -9.86 17.61
C LEU A 5 7.43 -9.04 18.68
N GLU A 6 8.68 -8.68 18.46
CA GLU A 6 9.44 -7.85 19.38
C GLU A 6 8.84 -6.45 19.52
N MET A 7 8.46 -5.80 18.42
CA MET A 7 7.81 -4.49 18.46
C MET A 7 6.47 -4.55 19.22
N ARG A 8 5.64 -5.56 18.97
CA ARG A 8 4.37 -5.76 19.69
C ARG A 8 4.58 -6.04 21.18
N ARG A 9 5.64 -6.75 21.54
CA ARG A 9 6.03 -7.00 22.94
C ARG A 9 6.48 -5.72 23.63
N GLN A 10 7.24 -4.86 22.94
CA GLN A 10 7.74 -3.60 23.51
C GLN A 10 6.68 -2.50 23.60
N ALA A 11 5.72 -2.47 22.67
CA ALA A 11 4.70 -1.44 22.60
C ALA A 11 3.31 -2.05 22.28
N PRO A 12 2.71 -2.78 23.24
CA PRO A 12 1.47 -3.53 23.01
C PRO A 12 0.25 -2.65 22.71
N ASP A 13 0.28 -1.39 23.14
CA ASP A 13 -0.82 -0.43 22.93
C ASP A 13 -0.78 0.23 21.54
N LEU A 14 0.27 -0.01 20.75
CA LEU A 14 0.40 0.55 19.40
C LEU A 14 -0.13 -0.42 18.34
N PRO A 15 -0.79 0.07 17.28
CA PRO A 15 -1.32 -0.75 16.18
C PRO A 15 -0.20 -1.16 15.22
N ILE A 16 0.74 -1.99 15.69
CA ILE A 16 1.85 -2.48 14.88
C ILE A 16 1.34 -3.62 13.99
N VAL A 17 1.40 -3.40 12.69
CA VAL A 17 0.83 -4.30 11.67
C VAL A 17 1.89 -5.17 11.01
N PRO A 18 1.55 -6.39 10.59
CA PRO A 18 2.43 -7.21 9.77
C PRO A 18 2.65 -6.60 8.38
N VAL A 19 3.83 -6.87 7.81
CA VAL A 19 4.15 -6.48 6.43
C VAL A 19 4.75 -7.67 5.70
N LEU A 20 4.10 -8.08 4.61
CA LEU A 20 4.62 -9.06 3.67
C LEU A 20 5.70 -8.42 2.80
N GLN A 21 6.83 -9.11 2.65
CA GLN A 21 7.98 -8.68 1.84
C GLN A 21 8.40 -9.83 0.93
N GLY A 22 8.71 -9.49 -0.32
CA GLY A 22 9.17 -10.45 -1.31
C GLY A 22 9.38 -9.76 -2.66
N TRP A 23 9.99 -10.50 -3.59
CA TRP A 23 10.20 -10.10 -4.96
C TRP A 23 9.29 -10.92 -5.89
N THR A 24 9.29 -12.24 -5.77
CA THR A 24 8.48 -13.15 -6.60
C THR A 24 7.21 -13.62 -5.88
N VAL A 25 6.23 -14.12 -6.63
CA VAL A 25 5.00 -14.72 -6.08
C VAL A 25 5.31 -15.81 -5.04
N THR A 26 6.31 -16.66 -5.32
CA THR A 26 6.77 -17.69 -4.39
C THR A 26 7.29 -17.09 -3.09
N GLU A 27 8.12 -16.05 -3.15
CA GLU A 27 8.62 -15.38 -1.94
C GLU A 27 7.49 -14.78 -1.09
N TYR A 28 6.39 -14.32 -1.70
CA TYR A 28 5.22 -13.88 -0.93
C TYR A 28 4.48 -15.03 -0.25
N ARG A 29 4.40 -16.21 -0.89
CA ARG A 29 3.87 -17.42 -0.25
C ARG A 29 4.75 -17.85 0.91
N ASP A 30 6.07 -17.83 0.74
CA ASP A 30 7.03 -18.12 1.81
C ASP A 30 6.88 -17.14 2.96
N ALA A 31 6.72 -15.84 2.67
CA ALA A 31 6.46 -14.83 3.68
C ALA A 31 5.16 -15.13 4.46
N ILE A 32 4.06 -15.49 3.78
CA ILE A 32 2.81 -15.90 4.42
C ILE A 32 3.02 -17.10 5.34
N ALA A 33 3.72 -18.14 4.86
CA ALA A 33 4.03 -19.33 5.67
C ALA A 33 4.82 -18.96 6.93
N MET A 34 5.80 -18.05 6.82
CA MET A 34 6.55 -17.55 7.98
C MET A 34 5.67 -16.84 9.02
N PHE A 35 4.56 -16.19 8.61
CA PHE A 35 3.59 -15.62 9.54
C PHE A 35 2.76 -16.71 10.21
N HIS A 36 2.25 -17.64 9.41
CA HIS A 36 1.48 -18.78 9.90
C HIS A 36 2.28 -19.62 10.92
N ASP A 37 3.52 -19.97 10.61
CA ASP A 37 4.40 -20.79 11.46
C ASP A 37 4.75 -20.09 12.78
N ALA A 38 4.68 -18.76 12.81
CA ALA A 38 4.83 -17.96 14.02
C ALA A 38 3.53 -17.80 14.82
N GLY A 39 2.45 -18.48 14.42
CA GLY A 39 1.13 -18.41 15.06
C GLY A 39 0.37 -17.12 14.78
N ILE A 40 0.72 -16.39 13.71
CA ILE A 40 0.02 -15.16 13.32
C ILE A 40 -0.98 -15.47 12.21
N ASP A 41 -2.25 -15.30 12.53
CA ASP A 41 -3.34 -15.35 11.55
C ASP A 41 -3.45 -14.01 10.82
N LEU A 42 -2.91 -13.95 9.60
CA LEU A 42 -2.95 -12.75 8.75
C LEU A 42 -4.38 -12.34 8.33
N ALA A 43 -5.35 -13.26 8.32
CA ALA A 43 -6.74 -12.92 7.98
C ALA A 43 -7.44 -12.20 9.14
N ALA A 44 -7.04 -12.49 10.38
CA ALA A 44 -7.55 -11.84 11.59
C ALA A 44 -6.92 -10.46 11.85
N GLU A 45 -5.81 -10.15 11.20
CA GLU A 45 -5.13 -8.88 11.34
C GLU A 45 -5.98 -7.74 10.78
N PRO A 46 -6.05 -6.58 11.47
CA PRO A 46 -6.81 -5.46 10.96
C PRO A 46 -6.26 -5.06 9.61
N ILE A 47 -4.95 -4.97 9.39
CA ILE A 47 -4.44 -4.71 8.05
C ILE A 47 -3.06 -5.30 7.89
N VAL A 48 -2.74 -5.76 6.68
CA VAL A 48 -1.45 -6.34 6.33
C VAL A 48 -0.82 -5.49 5.24
N GLY A 49 0.35 -4.92 5.53
CA GLY A 49 1.11 -4.16 4.54
C GLY A 49 1.74 -5.08 3.50
N VAL A 50 1.83 -4.60 2.25
CA VAL A 50 2.60 -5.27 1.20
C VAL A 50 3.72 -4.36 0.75
N GLY A 51 4.95 -4.73 1.08
CA GLY A 51 6.15 -3.97 0.74
C GLY A 51 6.69 -4.29 -0.64
N SER A 52 7.72 -3.56 -1.08
CA SER A 52 8.50 -3.82 -2.32
C SER A 52 7.75 -3.77 -3.67
N VAL A 53 6.42 -3.73 -3.70
CA VAL A 53 5.62 -3.63 -4.93
C VAL A 53 5.75 -2.26 -5.61
N CYS A 54 6.07 -1.21 -4.85
CA CYS A 54 6.23 0.16 -5.36
C CYS A 54 7.29 0.28 -6.50
N ARG A 55 8.23 -0.66 -6.62
CA ARG A 55 9.24 -0.67 -7.70
C ARG A 55 8.77 -1.37 -8.99
N ARG A 56 7.58 -2.00 -9.00
CA ARG A 56 7.07 -2.90 -10.07
C ARG A 56 5.70 -2.49 -10.63
N GLN A 57 5.19 -1.32 -10.28
CA GLN A 57 3.76 -0.93 -10.43
C GLN A 57 3.22 -0.78 -11.86
N ALA A 58 4.06 -1.00 -12.87
CA ALA A 58 3.66 -0.96 -14.28
C ALA A 58 3.53 -2.37 -14.90
N SER A 59 3.89 -3.44 -14.19
CA SER A 59 3.83 -4.81 -14.70
C SER A 59 2.56 -5.55 -14.24
N ALA A 60 2.10 -6.49 -15.08
CA ALA A 60 1.08 -7.47 -14.71
C ALA A 60 1.46 -8.24 -13.42
N GLU A 61 2.76 -8.44 -13.20
CA GLU A 61 3.32 -9.16 -12.06
C GLU A 61 2.88 -8.61 -10.69
N ALA A 62 2.68 -7.29 -10.56
CA ALA A 62 2.19 -6.72 -9.30
C ALA A 62 0.75 -7.16 -9.00
N ALA A 63 -0.11 -7.22 -10.03
CA ALA A 63 -1.48 -7.70 -9.88
C ALA A 63 -1.50 -9.20 -9.52
N ASP A 64 -0.63 -10.00 -10.14
CA ASP A 64 -0.50 -11.43 -9.86
C ASP A 64 -0.06 -11.68 -8.40
N ILE A 65 0.87 -10.87 -7.87
CA ILE A 65 1.28 -10.94 -6.46
C ILE A 65 0.09 -10.67 -5.53
N PHE A 66 -0.65 -9.58 -5.74
CA PHE A 66 -1.80 -9.26 -4.88
C PHE A 66 -2.91 -10.32 -4.99
N ALA A 67 -3.19 -10.80 -6.21
CA ALA A 67 -4.17 -11.84 -6.45
C ALA A 67 -3.77 -13.14 -5.73
N GLU A 68 -2.49 -13.54 -5.81
CA GLU A 68 -1.99 -14.71 -5.12
C GLU A 68 -2.12 -14.59 -3.60
N ILE A 69 -1.75 -13.44 -3.03
CA ILE A 69 -1.87 -13.22 -1.58
C ILE A 69 -3.33 -13.37 -1.14
N CYS A 70 -4.27 -12.76 -1.85
CA CYS A 70 -5.70 -12.86 -1.55
C CYS A 70 -6.25 -14.28 -1.73
N GLN A 71 -5.73 -15.05 -2.69
CA GLN A 71 -6.08 -16.46 -2.87
C GLN A 71 -5.52 -17.35 -1.77
N THR A 72 -4.27 -17.11 -1.37
CA THR A 72 -3.58 -17.88 -0.33
C THR A 72 -4.13 -17.58 1.07
N VAL A 73 -4.53 -16.34 1.34
CA VAL A 73 -5.13 -15.92 2.61
C VAL A 73 -6.49 -15.26 2.36
N PRO A 74 -7.57 -16.06 2.24
CA PRO A 74 -8.91 -15.52 2.02
C PRO A 74 -9.34 -14.54 3.12
N GLY A 75 -9.86 -13.38 2.73
CA GLY A 75 -10.34 -12.35 3.65
C GLY A 75 -9.26 -11.39 4.17
N ILE A 76 -7.99 -11.56 3.77
CA ILE A 76 -6.90 -10.66 4.15
C ILE A 76 -7.18 -9.21 3.71
N ARG A 77 -6.93 -8.25 4.62
CA ARG A 77 -7.07 -6.82 4.31
C ARG A 77 -5.72 -6.22 3.96
N LEU A 78 -5.48 -5.99 2.67
CA LEU A 78 -4.17 -5.53 2.21
C LEU A 78 -4.04 -4.00 2.19
N HIS A 79 -2.88 -3.51 2.62
CA HIS A 79 -2.43 -2.13 2.39
C HIS A 79 -1.29 -2.11 1.36
N GLY A 80 -1.52 -1.44 0.23
CA GLY A 80 -0.49 -1.21 -0.78
C GLY A 80 0.34 0.03 -0.48
N PHE A 81 1.62 -0.14 -0.13
CA PHE A 81 2.53 0.99 0.07
C PHE A 81 2.99 1.60 -1.26
N GLY A 82 2.83 2.91 -1.41
CA GLY A 82 3.31 3.70 -2.54
C GLY A 82 2.65 3.39 -3.88
N VAL A 83 1.42 2.87 -3.90
CA VAL A 83 0.71 2.51 -5.13
C VAL A 83 0.30 3.76 -5.91
N LYS A 84 0.61 3.78 -7.21
CA LYS A 84 0.27 4.84 -8.16
C LYS A 84 -1.09 4.57 -8.80
N ALA A 85 -1.64 5.58 -9.45
CA ALA A 85 -2.94 5.51 -10.13
C ALA A 85 -3.07 4.29 -11.07
N SER A 86 -2.05 3.98 -11.85
CA SER A 86 -2.05 2.83 -12.77
C SER A 86 -2.15 1.47 -12.07
N GLY A 87 -1.58 1.35 -10.87
CA GLY A 87 -1.70 0.14 -10.05
C GLY A 87 -3.10 0.01 -9.47
N LEU A 88 -3.64 1.11 -8.93
CA LEU A 88 -5.02 1.15 -8.42
C LEU A 88 -6.06 0.78 -9.49
N GLN A 89 -5.85 1.17 -10.74
CA GLN A 89 -6.74 0.77 -11.84
C GLN A 89 -6.69 -0.73 -12.17
N ARG A 90 -5.60 -1.42 -11.85
CA ARG A 90 -5.37 -2.82 -12.20
C ARG A 90 -5.75 -3.79 -11.08
N PHE A 91 -5.44 -3.42 -9.85
CA PHE A 91 -5.57 -4.29 -8.67
C PHE A 91 -6.11 -3.55 -7.45
N GLY A 92 -6.69 -2.35 -7.62
CA GLY A 92 -7.26 -1.57 -6.52
C GLY A 92 -8.34 -2.32 -5.75
N ASP A 93 -9.13 -3.14 -6.44
CA ASP A 93 -10.21 -3.94 -5.85
C ASP A 93 -9.70 -5.06 -4.92
N LEU A 94 -8.41 -5.39 -4.99
CA LEU A 94 -7.75 -6.35 -4.11
C LEU A 94 -7.19 -5.69 -2.83
N LEU A 95 -7.27 -4.37 -2.72
CA LEU A 95 -6.68 -3.61 -1.61
C LEU A 95 -7.77 -3.05 -0.69
N ALA A 96 -7.57 -3.20 0.61
CA ALA A 96 -8.38 -2.51 1.60
C ALA A 96 -7.99 -1.02 1.71
N SER A 97 -6.72 -0.69 1.46
CA SER A 97 -6.26 0.69 1.34
C SER A 97 -4.91 0.79 0.60
N ALA A 98 -4.52 2.00 0.23
CA ALA A 98 -3.21 2.28 -0.34
C ALA A 98 -2.78 3.71 -0.04
N ASP A 99 -1.48 3.96 -0.07
CA ASP A 99 -0.91 5.31 -0.02
C ASP A 99 -0.11 5.65 -1.29
N SER A 100 0.12 6.95 -1.50
CA SER A 100 0.95 7.42 -2.61
C SER A 100 1.48 8.83 -2.37
N MET A 101 2.78 9.04 -2.59
CA MET A 101 3.38 10.38 -2.65
C MET A 101 3.27 11.01 -4.05
N ALA A 102 2.66 10.34 -5.03
CA ALA A 102 2.60 10.78 -6.42
C ALA A 102 2.02 12.19 -6.59
N TRP A 103 0.99 12.55 -5.79
CA TRP A 103 0.39 13.88 -5.81
C TRP A 103 1.38 14.97 -5.36
N SER A 104 2.12 14.71 -4.27
CA SER A 104 3.06 15.67 -3.68
C SER A 104 4.26 15.85 -4.60
N PHE A 105 4.75 14.76 -5.20
CA PHE A 105 5.83 14.80 -6.17
C PHE A 105 5.43 15.62 -7.41
N ALA A 106 4.26 15.36 -8.02
CA ALA A 106 3.78 16.12 -9.18
C ALA A 106 3.60 17.62 -8.88
N ALA A 107 3.19 17.95 -7.66
CA ALA A 107 3.01 19.33 -7.21
C ALA A 107 4.32 20.13 -7.06
N ARG A 108 5.49 19.47 -7.06
CA ARG A 108 6.80 20.14 -7.09
C ARG A 108 7.13 20.72 -8.46
N TYR A 109 6.54 20.17 -9.51
CA TYR A 109 6.85 20.51 -10.91
C TYR A 109 5.67 21.12 -11.66
N THR A 110 4.60 21.47 -10.95
CA THR A 110 3.42 22.12 -11.53
C THR A 110 3.19 23.49 -10.88
N PRO A 111 2.64 24.47 -11.62
CA PRO A 111 2.27 25.75 -11.04
C PRO A 111 1.31 25.59 -9.86
N PRO A 112 1.39 26.46 -8.84
CA PRO A 112 0.43 26.47 -7.76
C PRO A 112 -1.01 26.62 -8.26
N LEU A 113 -1.97 26.03 -7.53
CA LEU A 113 -3.38 26.27 -7.83
C LEU A 113 -3.73 27.76 -7.68
N PRO A 114 -4.76 28.25 -8.41
CA PRO A 114 -5.30 29.57 -8.17
C PRO A 114 -5.58 29.82 -6.67
N HIS A 115 -5.20 31.00 -6.20
CA HIS A 115 -5.30 31.43 -4.80
C HIS A 115 -4.37 30.72 -3.82
N CYS A 116 -3.36 29.99 -4.29
CA CYS A 116 -2.25 29.54 -3.45
C CYS A 116 -1.12 30.57 -3.49
N THR A 117 -0.55 30.92 -2.33
CA THR A 117 0.56 31.88 -2.21
C THR A 117 1.93 31.23 -2.10
N HIS A 118 1.99 29.90 -1.93
CA HIS A 118 3.22 29.12 -1.81
C HIS A 118 3.81 28.74 -3.17
N HIS A 119 5.15 28.68 -3.24
CA HIS A 119 5.90 28.40 -4.47
C HIS A 119 5.53 27.07 -5.14
N HIS A 120 5.26 26.03 -4.34
CA HIS A 120 4.82 24.72 -4.81
C HIS A 120 3.67 24.18 -3.95
N CYS A 121 2.82 23.34 -4.55
CA CYS A 121 1.67 22.75 -3.86
C CYS A 121 1.96 21.40 -3.17
N ASN A 122 3.22 21.01 -3.03
CA ASN A 122 3.62 19.67 -2.56
C ASN A 122 3.24 19.36 -1.11
N ASN A 123 2.85 20.36 -0.33
CA ASN A 123 2.30 20.22 1.03
C ASN A 123 0.91 20.88 1.16
N CYS A 124 0.22 21.14 0.03
CA CYS A 124 -1.04 21.87 0.00
C CYS A 124 -2.24 20.92 0.07
N LEU A 125 -3.06 21.05 1.12
CA LEU A 125 -4.28 20.24 1.30
C LEU A 125 -5.25 20.41 0.12
N ARG A 126 -5.44 21.64 -0.39
CA ARG A 126 -6.33 21.90 -1.54
C ARG A 126 -5.87 21.14 -2.79
N TYR A 127 -4.57 21.13 -3.04
CA TYR A 127 -4.00 20.37 -4.16
C TYR A 127 -4.17 18.86 -3.95
N ALA A 128 -3.87 18.35 -2.76
CA ALA A 128 -4.03 16.93 -2.43
C ALA A 128 -5.48 16.46 -2.64
N LEU A 129 -6.47 17.22 -2.16
CA LEU A 129 -7.90 16.90 -2.34
C LEU A 129 -8.34 16.97 -3.81
N ALA A 130 -7.89 17.99 -4.56
CA ALA A 130 -8.18 18.10 -5.99
C ALA A 130 -7.53 16.97 -6.81
N TRP A 131 -6.32 16.53 -6.44
CA TRP A 131 -5.69 15.36 -7.02
C TRP A 131 -6.46 14.09 -6.69
N ARG A 132 -6.87 13.88 -5.42
CA ARG A 132 -7.66 12.72 -4.98
C ARG A 132 -8.99 12.64 -5.74
N ALA A 133 -9.72 13.74 -5.89
CA ALA A 133 -10.98 13.76 -6.63
C ALA A 133 -10.80 13.31 -8.09
N ARG A 134 -9.76 13.79 -8.76
CA ARG A 134 -9.42 13.39 -10.14
C ARG A 134 -8.98 11.92 -10.24
N LEU A 135 -8.28 11.41 -9.23
CA LEU A 135 -7.92 10.00 -9.17
C LEU A 135 -9.17 9.13 -9.06
N LEU A 136 -10.04 9.41 -8.08
CA LEU A 136 -11.26 8.62 -7.85
C LEU A 136 -12.19 8.62 -9.07
N ALA A 137 -12.27 9.72 -9.81
CA ALA A 137 -13.05 9.80 -11.05
C ALA A 137 -12.49 8.95 -12.22
N ARG A 138 -11.31 8.33 -12.06
CA ARG A 138 -10.62 7.52 -13.09
C ARG A 138 -10.43 6.05 -12.67
N LEU A 139 -10.77 5.72 -11.43
CA LEU A 139 -10.77 4.33 -10.97
C LEU A 139 -12.04 3.65 -11.49
N PRO A 140 -11.98 2.34 -11.79
CA PRO A 140 -13.13 1.56 -12.25
C PRO A 140 -14.27 1.52 -11.21
#